data_AF-A0A0S4SWS6-F1
#
_entry.id   AF-A0A0S4SWS6-F1
#
_cell.length_a   1.000
_cell.length_b   1.000
_cell.length_c   1.000
_cell.angle_alpha   90.00
_cell.angle_beta   90.00
_cell.angle_gamma   90.00
#
_symmetry.space_group_name_H-M   'P 1'
#
loop_
_entity.id
_entity.type
_entity.pdbx_description
1 polymer ?
#
loop_
_entity_poly.entity_id
_entity_poly.type
_entity_poly.pdbx_seq_one_letter_code
_entity_poly.pdbx_strand_id
1 'polypeptide(L)'
;MTVQILSDTNIFEYCNIMDIRPSIVINTIRDLLSEELQTSVFVKNEDNNIEFFRLNKDGSISKVGPKRFNRICSKFEREIYKVIIEDKKPKFGEIIDCKIKKVEPCKIILSFLNYLIIVRKEQLPLPTSFYSVGDVLRVKIVRLDKNKIYASRLDKDIIIDILKPIVPECVKFDIYISKKDDRKLVYLNVMPPYISAEIEILKKLDFKFIIKKSKKE
;
A
#
# COMPACT_ATOMS: atom_id res chain seq x y z
N MET A 1 -10.94 -17.43 3.32
CA MET A 1 -9.87 -17.96 2.46
C MET A 1 -8.55 -18.08 3.22
N THR A 2 -8.08 -17.05 3.95
CA THR A 2 -6.81 -17.08 4.71
C THR A 2 -6.79 -18.01 5.94
N VAL A 3 -7.94 -18.16 6.64
CA VAL A 3 -8.08 -19.10 7.79
C VAL A 3 -7.70 -20.53 7.41
N GLN A 4 -7.98 -20.92 6.16
CA GLN A 4 -7.79 -22.28 5.67
C GLN A 4 -6.31 -22.59 5.40
N ILE A 5 -5.56 -21.59 4.92
CA ILE A 5 -4.13 -21.71 4.58
C ILE A 5 -3.27 -21.86 5.84
N LEU A 6 -3.59 -21.12 6.91
CA LEU A 6 -2.93 -21.28 8.20
C LEU A 6 -3.35 -22.58 8.92
N SER A 7 -4.61 -23.02 8.76
CA SER A 7 -5.08 -24.28 9.37
C SER A 7 -4.50 -25.53 8.72
N ASP A 8 -4.06 -25.43 7.45
CA ASP A 8 -3.35 -26.49 6.74
C ASP A 8 -1.84 -26.48 7.03
N THR A 9 -1.41 -25.76 8.08
CA THR A 9 0.00 -25.65 8.54
C THR A 9 0.97 -25.02 7.54
N ASN A 10 0.49 -24.45 6.43
CA ASN A 10 1.35 -23.82 5.43
C ASN A 10 1.66 -22.35 5.77
N ILE A 11 2.42 -22.17 6.86
CA ILE A 11 2.86 -20.84 7.32
C ILE A 11 3.66 -20.11 6.23
N PHE A 12 4.45 -20.83 5.43
CA PHE A 12 5.26 -20.22 4.36
C PHE A 12 4.39 -19.67 3.22
N GLU A 13 3.35 -20.38 2.80
CA GLU A 13 2.40 -19.87 1.81
C GLU A 13 1.63 -18.64 2.33
N TYR A 14 1.21 -18.66 3.60
CA TYR A 14 0.63 -17.49 4.26
C TYR A 14 1.58 -16.30 4.25
N CYS A 15 2.87 -16.52 4.57
CA CYS A 15 3.90 -15.48 4.56
C CYS A 15 4.13 -14.89 3.16
N ASN A 16 4.11 -15.73 2.12
CA ASN A 16 4.25 -15.28 0.73
C ASN A 16 3.05 -14.45 0.27
N ILE A 17 1.82 -14.85 0.61
CA ILE A 17 0.60 -14.12 0.24
C ILE A 17 0.54 -12.77 0.95
N MET A 18 0.88 -12.74 2.24
CA MET A 18 0.75 -11.54 3.06
C MET A 18 1.99 -10.64 3.02
N ASP A 19 3.07 -11.13 2.42
CA ASP A 19 4.39 -10.47 2.36
C ASP A 19 4.85 -10.10 3.78
N ILE A 20 5.06 -11.15 4.60
CA ILE A 20 5.50 -11.08 6.00
C ILE A 20 6.65 -12.07 6.20
N ARG A 21 7.63 -11.71 7.04
CA ARG A 21 8.70 -12.65 7.42
C ARG A 21 8.15 -13.82 8.25
N PRO A 22 8.48 -15.08 7.90
CA PRO A 22 8.04 -16.27 8.65
C PRO A 22 8.36 -16.23 10.14
N SER A 23 9.50 -15.67 10.53
CA SER A 23 9.90 -15.55 11.94
C SER A 23 8.90 -14.74 12.78
N ILE A 24 8.27 -13.72 12.20
CA ILE A 24 7.26 -12.90 12.89
C ILE A 24 6.03 -13.77 13.17
N VAL A 25 5.51 -14.43 12.13
CA VAL A 25 4.33 -15.30 12.21
C VAL A 25 4.54 -16.43 13.24
N ILE A 26 5.68 -17.12 13.14
CA ILE A 26 6.03 -18.26 13.99
C ILE A 26 6.13 -17.84 15.46
N ASN A 27 6.85 -16.75 15.74
CA ASN A 27 7.05 -16.29 17.12
C ASN A 27 5.74 -15.83 17.75
N THR A 28 4.90 -15.08 17.03
CA THR A 28 3.61 -14.64 17.56
C THR A 28 2.67 -15.82 17.84
N ILE A 29 2.60 -16.82 16.94
CA ILE A 29 1.80 -18.04 17.18
C ILE A 29 2.34 -18.80 18.41
N ARG A 30 3.66 -18.93 18.55
CA ARG A 30 4.31 -19.55 19.71
C ARG A 30 3.93 -18.84 21.01
N ASP A 31 4.00 -17.51 21.02
CA ASP A 31 3.73 -16.71 22.22
C ASP A 31 2.24 -16.80 22.62
N LEU A 32 1.33 -16.74 21.64
CA LEU A 32 -0.10 -16.96 21.86
C LEU A 32 -0.43 -18.37 22.37
N LEU A 33 0.26 -19.40 21.85
CA LEU A 33 0.15 -20.76 22.36
C LEU A 33 0.69 -20.87 23.78
N SER A 34 1.80 -20.19 24.08
CA SER A 34 2.41 -20.18 25.41
C SER A 34 1.46 -19.59 26.46
N GLU A 35 0.82 -18.46 26.12
CA GLU A 35 -0.17 -17.81 26.97
C GLU A 35 -1.41 -18.68 27.18
N GLU A 36 -2.00 -19.24 26.11
CA GLU A 36 -3.20 -20.06 26.22
C GLU A 36 -2.96 -21.37 26.96
N LEU A 37 -1.79 -21.98 26.79
CA LEU A 37 -1.43 -23.24 27.44
C LEU A 37 -0.79 -23.04 28.82
N GLN A 38 -0.49 -21.79 29.20
CA GLN A 38 0.27 -21.44 30.41
C GLN A 38 1.53 -22.29 30.58
N THR A 39 2.26 -22.49 29.49
CA THR A 39 3.48 -23.32 29.46
C THR A 39 4.43 -22.87 28.37
N SER A 40 5.68 -23.33 28.44
CA SER A 40 6.67 -23.13 27.39
C SER A 40 6.30 -23.89 26.12
N VAL A 41 6.35 -23.19 25.00
CA VAL A 41 6.08 -23.75 23.67
C VAL A 41 7.35 -23.66 22.82
N PHE A 42 7.72 -24.78 22.22
CA PHE A 42 8.86 -24.92 21.32
C PHE A 42 8.37 -25.08 19.89
N VAL A 43 9.18 -24.58 18.95
CA VAL A 43 8.91 -24.69 17.52
C VAL A 43 9.94 -25.61 16.91
N LYS A 44 9.46 -26.62 16.19
CA LYS A 44 10.28 -27.48 15.35
C LYS A 44 10.01 -27.11 13.89
N ASN A 45 11.08 -26.89 13.14
CA ASN A 45 11.01 -26.56 11.72
C ASN A 45 11.88 -27.55 10.96
N GLU A 46 11.26 -28.55 10.34
CA GLU A 46 11.92 -29.55 9.50
C GLU A 46 11.19 -29.62 8.16
N ASP A 47 11.92 -29.61 7.05
CA ASP A 47 11.39 -29.80 5.69
C ASP A 47 10.18 -28.91 5.34
N ASN A 48 10.25 -27.62 5.69
CA ASN A 48 9.17 -26.62 5.53
C ASN A 48 7.88 -26.94 6.31
N ASN A 49 7.91 -27.92 7.22
CA ASN A 49 6.82 -28.22 8.12
C ASN A 49 7.10 -27.63 9.51
N ILE A 50 6.20 -26.78 9.97
CA ILE A 50 6.32 -26.08 11.26
C ILE A 50 5.40 -26.74 12.26
N GLU A 51 6.01 -27.30 13.31
CA GLU A 51 5.30 -27.99 14.37
C GLU A 51 5.54 -27.32 15.73
N PHE A 52 4.49 -27.28 16.55
CA PHE A 52 4.54 -26.67 17.89
C PHE A 52 4.45 -27.75 18.96
N PHE A 53 5.31 -27.66 19.96
CA PHE A 53 5.38 -28.61 21.08
C PHE A 53 5.26 -27.86 22.40
N ARG A 54 4.59 -28.47 23.38
CA ARG A 54 4.45 -27.91 24.74
C ARG A 54 5.19 -28.75 25.76
N LEU A 55 5.75 -28.09 26.77
CA LEU A 55 6.19 -28.75 28.00
C LEU A 55 4.98 -28.98 28.90
N ASN A 56 4.76 -30.19 29.35
CA ASN A 56 3.72 -30.50 30.33
C ASN A 56 4.28 -30.35 31.76
N LYS A 57 3.40 -30.23 32.75
CA LYS A 57 3.79 -30.08 34.17
C LYS A 57 4.59 -31.27 34.71
N ASP A 58 4.41 -32.44 34.11
CA ASP A 58 5.14 -33.68 34.43
C ASP A 58 6.52 -33.75 33.74
N GLY A 59 6.94 -32.70 33.03
CA GLY A 59 8.19 -32.65 32.28
C GLY A 59 8.13 -33.32 30.91
N SER A 60 7.01 -33.95 30.52
CA SER A 60 6.85 -34.56 29.20
C SER A 60 6.65 -33.50 28.12
N ILE A 61 7.10 -33.81 26.89
CA ILE A 61 6.89 -32.96 25.73
C ILE A 61 5.77 -33.57 24.88
N SER A 62 4.77 -32.78 24.53
CA SER A 62 3.67 -33.22 23.64
C SER A 62 3.44 -32.24 22.50
N LYS A 63 3.10 -32.77 21.32
CA LYS A 63 2.73 -31.96 20.16
C LYS A 63 1.42 -31.20 20.43
N VAL A 64 1.36 -29.93 20.03
CA VAL A 64 0.13 -29.15 20.07
C VAL A 64 -0.82 -29.70 19.02
N GLY A 65 -1.99 -30.19 19.46
CA GLY A 65 -2.98 -30.78 18.55
C GLY A 65 -3.64 -29.76 17.61
N PRO A 66 -4.14 -30.21 16.45
CA PRO A 66 -4.65 -29.34 15.38
C PRO A 66 -5.85 -28.49 15.81
N LYS A 67 -6.72 -29.01 16.68
CA LYS A 67 -7.87 -28.23 17.22
C LYS A 67 -7.42 -26.98 17.99
N ARG A 68 -6.36 -27.09 18.80
CA ARG A 68 -5.84 -25.97 19.58
C ARG A 68 -5.07 -25.00 18.69
N PHE A 69 -4.27 -25.54 17.77
CA PHE A 69 -3.57 -24.74 16.77
C PHE A 69 -4.54 -23.87 15.95
N ASN A 70 -5.63 -24.43 15.41
CA ASN A 70 -6.62 -23.69 14.64
C ASN A 70 -7.31 -22.57 15.44
N ARG A 71 -7.54 -22.79 16.74
CA ARG A 71 -8.09 -21.76 17.63
C ARG A 71 -7.11 -20.60 17.81
N ILE A 72 -5.82 -20.88 17.98
CA ILE A 72 -4.79 -19.84 18.03
C ILE A 72 -4.63 -19.14 16.68
N CYS A 73 -4.61 -19.85 15.55
CA CYS A 73 -4.55 -19.22 14.23
C CYS A 73 -5.68 -18.19 14.03
N SER A 74 -6.87 -18.46 14.55
CA SER A 74 -8.00 -17.52 14.52
C SER A 74 -7.79 -16.27 15.41
N LYS A 75 -7.10 -16.41 16.55
CA LYS A 75 -6.70 -15.27 17.41
C LYS A 75 -5.54 -14.49 16.78
N PHE A 76 -4.54 -15.21 16.30
CA PHE A 76 -3.37 -14.70 15.59
C PHE A 76 -3.77 -13.89 14.37
N GLU A 77 -4.71 -14.34 13.53
CA GLU A 77 -5.17 -13.53 12.40
C GLU A 77 -5.66 -12.15 12.86
N ARG A 78 -6.39 -12.06 13.98
CA ARG A 78 -6.84 -10.75 14.51
C ARG A 78 -5.71 -9.87 15.02
N GLU A 79 -4.63 -10.46 15.51
CA GLU A 79 -3.47 -9.74 16.04
C GLU A 79 -2.46 -9.38 14.97
N ILE A 80 -2.11 -10.31 14.09
CA ILE A 80 -1.20 -10.02 12.99
C ILE A 80 -1.83 -9.10 11.96
N TYR A 81 -3.16 -9.10 11.80
CA TYR A 81 -3.84 -8.06 11.04
C TYR A 81 -3.51 -6.68 11.59
N LYS A 82 -3.42 -6.50 12.91
CA LYS A 82 -3.01 -5.22 13.52
C LYS A 82 -1.53 -4.92 13.26
N VAL A 83 -0.64 -5.92 13.39
CA VAL A 83 0.81 -5.76 13.21
C VAL A 83 1.19 -5.47 11.74
N ILE A 84 0.63 -6.20 10.77
CA ILE A 84 0.83 -5.96 9.33
C ILE A 84 0.28 -4.59 8.93
N ILE A 85 -0.88 -4.23 9.47
CA ILE A 85 -1.49 -2.90 9.26
C ILE A 85 -0.54 -1.82 9.77
N GLU A 86 0.00 -1.96 10.98
CA GLU A 86 0.92 -0.97 11.56
C GLU A 86 2.22 -0.81 10.77
N ASP A 87 2.81 -1.90 10.27
CA ASP A 87 4.08 -1.85 9.52
C ASP A 87 3.88 -1.39 8.06
N LYS A 88 2.72 -1.66 7.47
CA LYS A 88 2.31 -1.17 6.12
C LYS A 88 1.44 0.09 6.19
N LYS A 89 1.46 0.81 7.31
CA LYS A 89 0.77 2.10 7.42
C LYS A 89 1.38 3.09 6.44
N PRO A 90 0.57 3.75 5.59
CA PRO A 90 1.09 4.73 4.66
C PRO A 90 1.90 5.81 5.38
N LYS A 91 3.12 6.06 4.90
CA LYS A 91 4.05 7.04 5.46
C LYS A 91 3.92 8.37 4.74
N PHE A 92 4.26 9.47 5.42
CA PHE A 92 4.28 10.77 4.78
C PHE A 92 5.28 10.78 3.61
N GLY A 93 4.87 11.32 2.46
CA GLY A 93 5.68 11.38 1.25
C GLY A 93 5.65 10.11 0.39
N GLU A 94 5.07 9.02 0.87
CA GLU A 94 4.96 7.75 0.15
C GLU A 94 4.00 7.86 -1.04
N ILE A 95 4.37 7.26 -2.18
CA ILE A 95 3.52 7.14 -3.38
C ILE A 95 2.95 5.73 -3.39
N ILE A 96 1.63 5.62 -3.46
CA ILE A 96 0.91 4.35 -3.38
C ILE A 96 -0.24 4.28 -4.38
N ASP A 97 -0.52 3.07 -4.85
CA ASP A 97 -1.65 2.76 -5.72
C ASP A 97 -2.84 2.32 -4.87
N CYS A 98 -3.95 3.07 -4.95
CA CYS A 98 -5.12 2.85 -4.10
C CYS A 98 -6.38 2.64 -4.95
N LYS A 99 -7.32 1.80 -4.50
CA LYS A 99 -8.61 1.64 -5.18
C LYS A 99 -9.60 2.73 -4.75
N ILE A 100 -10.37 3.27 -5.69
CA ILE A 100 -11.44 4.21 -5.41
C ILE A 100 -12.60 3.46 -4.76
N LYS A 101 -12.90 3.78 -3.50
CA LYS A 101 -14.00 3.17 -2.74
C LYS A 101 -15.28 4.00 -2.86
N LYS A 102 -15.16 5.33 -2.85
CA LYS A 102 -16.30 6.25 -2.91
C LYS A 102 -15.89 7.57 -3.53
N VAL A 103 -16.74 8.13 -4.37
CA VAL A 103 -16.58 9.46 -4.97
C VAL A 103 -17.63 10.38 -4.35
N GLU A 104 -17.18 11.49 -3.77
CA GLU A 104 -18.05 12.51 -3.17
C GLU A 104 -17.81 13.87 -3.87
N PRO A 105 -18.75 14.83 -3.79
CA PRO A 105 -18.62 16.11 -4.48
C PRO A 105 -17.34 16.89 -4.17
N CYS A 106 -16.81 16.75 -2.95
CA CYS A 106 -15.64 17.50 -2.48
C CYS A 106 -14.38 16.65 -2.27
N LYS A 107 -14.45 15.32 -2.45
CA LYS A 107 -13.32 14.42 -2.20
C LYS A 107 -13.57 13.04 -2.81
N ILE A 108 -12.50 12.30 -2.99
CA ILE A 108 -12.53 10.87 -3.28
C ILE A 108 -11.98 10.14 -2.05
N ILE A 109 -12.65 9.05 -1.68
CA ILE A 109 -12.21 8.13 -0.65
C ILE A 109 -11.61 6.91 -1.35
N LEU A 110 -10.33 6.71 -1.10
CA LEU A 110 -9.57 5.56 -1.58
C LEU A 110 -9.40 4.54 -0.46
N SER A 111 -9.29 3.27 -0.83
CA SER A 111 -8.89 2.18 0.05
C SER A 111 -7.50 1.69 -0.31
N PHE A 112 -6.64 1.61 0.69
CA PHE A 112 -5.34 0.95 0.62
C PHE A 112 -5.20 0.04 1.83
N LEU A 113 -5.14 -1.28 1.60
CA LEU A 113 -5.26 -2.27 2.67
C LEU A 113 -6.52 -1.98 3.51
N ASN A 114 -6.35 -1.65 4.80
CA ASN A 114 -7.44 -1.28 5.72
C ASN A 114 -7.57 0.22 5.97
N TYR A 115 -6.77 1.03 5.28
CA TYR A 115 -6.74 2.47 5.45
C TYR A 115 -7.67 3.16 4.48
N LEU A 116 -8.42 4.13 5.00
CA LEU A 116 -9.15 5.10 4.19
C LEU A 116 -8.26 6.30 3.93
N ILE A 117 -8.01 6.54 2.66
CA ILE A 117 -7.22 7.68 2.18
C ILE A 117 -8.15 8.68 1.54
N ILE A 118 -7.98 9.95 1.87
CA ILE A 118 -8.82 11.03 1.41
C ILE A 118 -8.03 11.89 0.43
N VAL A 119 -8.52 11.99 -0.80
CA VAL A 119 -8.04 12.97 -1.78
C VAL A 119 -9.10 14.03 -1.93
N ARG A 120 -8.80 15.28 -1.57
CA ARG A 120 -9.77 16.38 -1.73
C ARG A 120 -9.91 16.76 -3.19
N LYS A 121 -11.06 17.32 -3.60
CA LYS A 121 -11.31 17.70 -5.00
C LYS A 121 -10.24 18.64 -5.55
N GLU A 122 -9.73 19.55 -4.72
CA GLU A 122 -8.68 20.48 -5.10
C GLU A 122 -7.32 19.81 -5.28
N GLN A 123 -7.16 18.54 -4.90
CA GLN A 123 -5.95 17.75 -5.09
C GLN A 123 -6.07 16.77 -6.26
N LEU A 124 -7.12 16.89 -7.07
CA LEU A 124 -7.36 16.11 -8.29
C LEU A 124 -7.12 16.97 -9.53
N PRO A 125 -6.52 16.42 -10.58
CA PRO A 125 -6.31 17.13 -11.84
C PRO A 125 -7.60 17.28 -12.68
N LEU A 126 -8.57 16.38 -12.52
CA LEU A 126 -9.88 16.44 -13.16
C LEU A 126 -11.01 16.63 -12.15
N PRO A 127 -12.20 17.07 -12.60
CA PRO A 127 -13.41 17.05 -11.77
C PRO A 127 -13.70 15.63 -11.25
N THR A 128 -14.33 15.54 -10.08
CA THR A 128 -14.65 14.25 -9.43
C THR A 128 -15.52 13.33 -10.29
N SER A 129 -16.28 13.87 -11.24
CA SER A 129 -17.11 13.12 -12.20
C SER A 129 -16.31 12.22 -13.15
N PHE A 130 -15.00 12.42 -13.29
CA PHE A 130 -14.13 11.63 -14.15
C PHE A 130 -13.57 10.37 -13.47
N TYR A 131 -13.87 10.17 -12.19
CA TYR A 131 -13.35 9.04 -11.42
C TYR A 131 -14.48 8.09 -11.05
N SER A 132 -14.24 6.79 -11.21
CA SER A 132 -15.25 5.75 -10.93
C SER A 132 -14.84 4.88 -9.74
N VAL A 133 -15.84 4.32 -9.05
CA VAL A 133 -15.59 3.35 -7.98
C VAL A 133 -14.99 2.08 -8.59
N GLY A 134 -13.92 1.57 -7.97
CA GLY A 134 -13.16 0.41 -8.44
C GLY A 134 -11.86 0.76 -9.16
N ASP A 135 -11.77 1.96 -9.74
CA ASP A 135 -10.56 2.43 -10.43
C ASP A 135 -9.36 2.52 -9.48
N VAL A 136 -8.16 2.30 -10.02
CA VAL A 136 -6.91 2.47 -9.28
C VAL A 136 -6.39 3.89 -9.50
N LEU A 137 -6.11 4.59 -8.41
CA LEU A 137 -5.56 5.93 -8.40
C LEU A 137 -4.22 5.94 -7.66
N ARG A 138 -3.16 6.32 -8.39
CA ARG A 138 -1.82 6.53 -7.82
C ARG A 138 -1.75 7.89 -7.13
N VAL A 139 -1.45 7.90 -5.84
CA VAL A 139 -1.46 9.12 -5.00
C VAL A 139 -0.26 9.19 -4.08
N LYS A 140 0.12 10.39 -3.67
CA LYS A 140 1.16 10.61 -2.66
C LYS A 140 0.56 11.04 -1.34
N ILE A 141 1.00 10.44 -0.25
CA ILE A 141 0.58 10.82 1.09
C ILE A 141 1.17 12.18 1.45
N VAL A 142 0.30 13.16 1.69
CA VAL A 142 0.69 14.55 1.99
C VAL A 142 0.39 14.94 3.43
N ARG A 143 -0.39 14.13 4.17
CA ARG A 143 -0.68 14.40 5.59
C ARG A 143 -1.21 13.15 6.29
N LEU A 144 -0.72 12.93 7.50
CA LEU A 144 -1.18 11.88 8.41
C LEU A 144 -1.76 12.53 9.67
N ASP A 145 -3.07 12.42 9.87
CA ASP A 145 -3.73 12.74 11.14
C ASP A 145 -4.00 11.42 11.91
N LYS A 146 -4.30 11.51 13.22
CA LYS A 146 -4.52 10.33 14.09
C LYS A 146 -5.40 9.23 13.46
N ASN A 147 -6.51 9.63 12.80
CA ASN A 147 -7.49 8.71 12.21
C ASN A 147 -7.74 8.92 10.71
N LYS A 148 -7.00 9.81 10.04
CA LYS A 148 -7.24 10.18 8.64
C LYS A 148 -5.93 10.32 7.89
N ILE A 149 -5.87 9.72 6.72
CA ILE A 149 -4.73 9.83 5.81
C ILE A 149 -5.19 10.68 4.63
N TYR A 150 -4.44 11.73 4.32
CA TYR A 150 -4.72 12.56 3.15
C TYR A 150 -3.62 12.38 2.11
N ALA A 151 -4.06 12.28 0.87
CA ALA A 151 -3.18 12.15 -0.26
C ALA A 151 -3.49 13.21 -1.31
N SER A 152 -2.51 13.46 -2.18
CA SER A 152 -2.65 14.29 -3.36
C SER A 152 -2.44 13.45 -4.60
N ARG A 153 -3.16 13.78 -5.67
CA ARG A 153 -2.90 13.31 -7.04
C ARG A 153 -2.17 14.38 -7.87
N LEU A 154 -2.17 15.62 -7.37
CA LEU A 154 -1.56 16.80 -7.98
C LEU A 154 -0.17 17.11 -7.42
N ASP A 155 0.49 16.20 -6.72
CA ASP A 155 1.87 16.43 -6.24
C ASP A 155 2.87 16.29 -7.39
N LYS A 156 3.91 17.14 -7.40
CA LYS A 156 4.93 17.17 -8.46
C LYS A 156 5.60 15.79 -8.64
N ASP A 157 5.83 15.06 -7.56
CA ASP A 157 6.59 13.80 -7.62
C ASP A 157 5.76 12.70 -8.28
N ILE A 158 4.43 12.74 -8.12
CA ILE A 158 3.50 11.84 -8.82
C ILE A 158 3.50 12.15 -10.31
N ILE A 159 3.46 13.42 -10.68
CA ILE A 159 3.45 13.84 -12.07
C ILE A 159 4.75 13.41 -12.74
N ILE A 160 5.90 13.60 -12.07
CA ILE A 160 7.20 13.09 -12.53
C ILE A 160 7.15 11.58 -12.70
N ASP A 161 6.64 10.84 -11.72
CA ASP A 161 6.58 9.38 -11.74
C ASP A 161 5.75 8.84 -12.93
N ILE A 162 4.65 9.51 -13.28
CA ILE A 162 3.83 9.17 -14.45
C ILE A 162 4.51 9.53 -15.76
N LEU A 163 5.21 10.67 -15.79
CA LEU A 163 5.83 11.18 -17.02
C LEU A 163 7.13 10.45 -17.37
N LYS A 164 7.91 10.02 -16.38
CA LYS A 164 9.17 9.28 -16.58
C LYS A 164 9.08 8.10 -17.56
N PRO A 165 8.09 7.20 -17.48
CA PRO A 165 7.99 6.09 -18.44
C PRO A 165 7.47 6.52 -19.83
N ILE A 166 6.91 7.73 -19.96
CA ILE A 166 6.30 8.23 -21.19
C ILE A 166 7.26 9.12 -21.97
N VAL A 167 8.00 9.97 -21.26
CA VAL A 167 8.90 10.97 -21.82
C VAL A 167 10.29 10.34 -21.98
N PRO A 168 10.87 10.32 -23.19
CA PRO A 168 12.21 9.76 -23.41
C PRO A 168 13.27 10.42 -22.53
N GLU A 169 14.25 9.63 -22.09
CA GLU A 169 15.31 10.07 -21.18
C GLU A 169 16.14 11.25 -21.71
N CYS A 170 16.19 11.43 -23.04
CA CYS A 170 16.88 12.55 -23.67
C CYS A 170 16.16 13.89 -23.51
N VAL A 171 14.88 13.90 -23.13
CA VAL A 171 14.06 15.10 -22.96
C VAL A 171 14.08 15.53 -21.50
N LYS A 172 14.72 16.67 -21.23
CA LYS A 172 14.70 17.30 -19.91
C LYS A 172 13.45 18.15 -19.75
N PHE A 173 12.76 18.00 -18.62
CA PHE A 173 11.61 18.82 -18.29
C PHE A 173 11.54 19.18 -16.81
N ASP A 174 10.95 20.34 -16.52
CA ASP A 174 10.58 20.77 -15.17
C ASP A 174 9.05 20.88 -15.06
N ILE A 175 8.50 20.51 -13.91
CA ILE A 175 7.07 20.64 -13.62
C ILE A 175 6.84 21.76 -12.64
N TYR A 176 5.91 22.65 -12.98
CA TYR A 176 5.41 23.68 -12.09
C TYR A 176 3.90 23.57 -11.95
N ILE A 177 3.40 23.52 -10.72
CA ILE A 177 1.96 23.49 -10.43
C ILE A 177 1.55 24.88 -9.98
N SER A 178 0.79 25.59 -10.81
CA SER A 178 0.27 26.91 -10.43
C SER A 178 -0.83 26.76 -9.40
N LYS A 179 -0.76 27.62 -8.38
CA LYS A 179 -1.86 27.83 -7.42
C LYS A 179 -2.70 29.06 -7.76
N LYS A 180 -2.35 29.84 -8.78
CA LYS A 180 -3.13 31.00 -9.23
C LYS A 180 -4.33 30.52 -10.04
N ASP A 181 -5.51 31.07 -9.73
CA ASP A 181 -6.76 31.06 -10.50
C ASP A 181 -7.73 29.87 -10.37
N ASP A 182 -7.83 29.20 -9.21
CA ASP A 182 -8.74 28.06 -8.92
C ASP A 182 -8.63 26.84 -9.88
N ARG A 183 -7.94 27.00 -11.00
CA ARG A 183 -7.54 26.02 -11.99
C ARG A 183 -6.08 25.72 -11.72
N LYS A 184 -5.83 24.66 -10.95
CA LYS A 184 -4.46 24.15 -10.74
C LYS A 184 -3.93 23.59 -12.04
N LEU A 185 -3.33 24.46 -12.84
CA LEU A 185 -2.72 24.12 -14.11
C LEU A 185 -1.32 23.54 -13.86
N VAL A 186 -1.04 22.40 -14.49
CA VAL A 186 0.28 21.77 -14.49
C VAL A 186 1.04 22.30 -15.69
N TYR A 187 2.11 23.04 -15.44
CA TYR A 187 3.01 23.54 -16.46
C TYR A 187 4.16 22.55 -16.62
N LEU A 188 4.36 22.12 -17.85
CA LEU A 188 5.51 21.31 -18.24
C LEU A 188 6.46 22.22 -19.02
N ASN A 189 7.60 22.53 -18.44
CA ASN A 189 8.65 23.27 -19.11
C ASN A 189 9.61 22.26 -19.77
N VAL A 190 9.62 22.19 -21.09
CA VAL A 190 10.45 21.24 -21.84
C VAL A 190 11.69 21.97 -22.34
N MET A 191 12.87 21.35 -22.17
CA MET A 191 14.15 21.85 -22.68
C MET A 191 14.50 21.17 -24.01
N PRO A 192 15.31 21.80 -24.89
CA PRO A 192 15.78 21.18 -26.12
C PRO A 192 16.57 19.87 -25.88
N PRO A 193 16.53 18.89 -26.80
CA PRO A 193 15.82 18.90 -28.09
C PRO A 193 14.32 18.61 -27.97
N TYR A 194 13.49 19.36 -28.70
CA TYR A 194 12.03 19.18 -28.69
C TYR A 194 11.60 18.07 -29.64
N ILE A 195 10.95 17.02 -29.13
CA ILE A 195 10.45 15.91 -29.98
C ILE A 195 8.95 16.09 -30.20
N SER A 196 8.53 16.07 -31.47
CA SER A 196 7.16 16.40 -31.92
C SER A 196 6.11 15.36 -31.49
N ALA A 197 6.51 14.09 -31.35
CA ALA A 197 5.59 12.96 -31.16
C ALA A 197 5.07 12.79 -29.72
N GLU A 198 5.74 13.37 -28.73
CA GLU A 198 5.43 13.17 -27.30
C GLU A 198 4.24 14.01 -26.81
N ILE A 199 3.88 15.06 -27.55
CA ILE A 199 2.79 15.99 -27.18
C ILE A 199 1.41 15.32 -27.24
N GLU A 200 1.22 14.28 -28.06
CA GLU A 200 -0.05 13.56 -28.13
C GLU A 200 -0.26 12.58 -26.97
N ILE A 201 0.80 11.97 -26.45
CA ILE A 201 0.70 11.05 -25.31
C ILE A 201 0.33 11.83 -24.03
N LEU A 202 0.86 13.05 -23.88
CA LEU A 202 0.51 13.94 -22.77
C LEU A 202 -0.98 14.34 -22.77
N LYS A 203 -1.64 14.38 -23.94
CA LYS A 203 -3.08 14.66 -24.05
C LYS A 203 -3.96 13.49 -23.56
N LYS A 204 -3.41 12.27 -23.46
CA LYS A 204 -4.13 11.08 -22.97
C LYS A 204 -4.09 10.94 -21.45
N LEU A 205 -3.28 11.74 -20.77
CA LEU A 205 -3.20 11.76 -19.32
C LEU A 205 -4.36 12.52 -18.70
N ASP A 206 -4.69 12.21 -17.44
CA ASP A 206 -5.72 12.89 -16.66
C ASP A 206 -5.32 14.32 -16.24
N PHE A 207 -4.28 14.91 -16.83
CA PHE A 207 -3.77 16.23 -16.49
C PHE A 207 -3.93 17.20 -17.67
N LYS A 208 -4.36 18.42 -17.35
CA LYS A 208 -4.29 19.53 -18.30
C LYS A 208 -2.91 20.17 -18.25
N PHE A 209 -2.04 19.77 -19.17
CA PHE A 209 -0.70 20.33 -19.30
C PHE A 209 -0.68 21.62 -20.12
N ILE A 210 0.09 22.61 -19.66
CA ILE A 210 0.52 23.74 -20.48
C ILE A 210 2.01 23.55 -20.78
N ILE A 211 2.32 23.29 -22.04
CA ILE A 211 3.71 23.08 -22.49
C ILE A 211 4.34 24.45 -22.76
N LYS A 212 5.39 24.77 -22.02
CA LYS A 212 6.26 25.91 -22.32
C LYS A 212 7.56 25.37 -22.90
N LYS A 213 7.92 25.85 -24.09
CA LYS A 213 9.23 25.58 -24.68
C LYS A 213 10.21 26.56 -24.04
N SER A 214 11.16 26.04 -23.27
CA SER A 214 12.21 26.86 -22.71
C SER A 214 13.16 27.27 -23.82
N LYS A 215 13.03 28.50 -24.31
CA LYS A 215 14.15 29.14 -24.99
C LYS A 215 15.28 29.25 -23.96
N LYS A 216 16.23 28.32 -23.97
CA LYS A 216 17.51 28.60 -23.33
C LYS A 216 18.56 28.73 -24.42
N GLU A 217 19.05 29.96 -24.51
CA GLU A 217 20.45 30.30 -24.73
C GLU A 217 21.36 29.41 -23.86
#